data_AF-A0A7L9MGU5-F1
#
_entry.id   AF-A0A7L9MGU5-F1
#
_cell.length_a   1.000
_cell.length_b   1.000
_cell.length_c   1.000
_cell.angle_alpha   90.00
_cell.angle_beta   90.00
_cell.angle_gamma   90.00
#
_symmetry.space_group_name_H-M   'P 1'
#
loop_
_entity.id
_entity.type
_entity.pdbx_description
1 polymer ?
#
loop_
_entity_poly.entity_id
_entity_poly.type
_entity_poly.pdbx_seq_one_letter_code
_entity_poly.pdbx_strand_id
1 'polypeptide(L)'
;MKLILRAAAWLVLLAILAVTISPIQFRPVTGEPVNLERLAAFLVVGGLFALAYPRHWLAVLMLTVGCAALFELLQRITPGRHGEFHDFLFKAAGAAIGVAVGHSLSRLRPFRQIE
;
A
#
# COMPACT_ATOMS: atom_id res chain seq x y z
N MET A 1 -4.52 16.70 -12.14
CA MET A 1 -3.77 15.48 -11.74
C MET A 1 -3.70 15.26 -10.23
N LYS A 2 -3.35 16.26 -9.39
CA LYS A 2 -3.20 16.07 -7.93
C LYS A 2 -4.42 15.41 -7.25
N LEU A 3 -5.63 15.88 -7.54
CA LEU A 3 -6.86 15.33 -6.95
C LEU A 3 -7.09 13.86 -7.34
N ILE A 4 -6.88 13.52 -8.61
CA ILE A 4 -7.08 12.15 -9.13
C ILE A 4 -6.09 11.18 -8.47
N LEU A 5 -4.82 11.56 -8.36
CA LEU A 5 -3.80 10.72 -7.70
C LEU A 5 -4.11 10.53 -6.20
N ARG A 6 -4.53 11.60 -5.51
CA ARG A 6 -4.94 11.52 -4.10
C ARG A 6 -6.15 10.60 -3.92
N ALA A 7 -7.19 10.79 -4.73
CA ALA A 7 -8.37 9.96 -4.70
C ALA A 7 -8.01 8.49 -4.98
N ALA A 8 -7.21 8.21 -6.02
CA ALA A 8 -6.76 6.86 -6.33
C ALA A 8 -5.95 6.23 -5.20
N ALA A 9 -5.00 6.95 -4.60
CA ALA A 9 -4.17 6.46 -3.50
C ALA A 9 -5.03 6.03 -2.29
N TRP A 10 -5.97 6.89 -1.88
CA TRP A 10 -6.89 6.60 -0.78
C TRP A 10 -7.88 5.48 -1.12
N LEU A 11 -8.44 5.46 -2.33
CA LEU A 11 -9.36 4.40 -2.76
C LEU A 11 -8.69 3.03 -2.79
N VAL A 12 -7.45 2.94 -3.29
CA VAL A 12 -6.70 1.68 -3.31
C VAL A 12 -6.37 1.22 -1.89
N LEU A 13 -5.94 2.14 -1.00
CA LEU A 13 -5.69 1.80 0.41
C LEU A 13 -6.97 1.29 1.11
N LEU A 14 -8.10 1.94 0.89
CA LEU A 14 -9.41 1.51 1.43
C LEU A 14 -9.85 0.16 0.85
N ALA A 15 -9.63 -0.09 -0.44
CA ALA A 15 -9.92 -1.37 -1.06
C ALA A 15 -9.08 -2.51 -0.44
N ILE A 16 -7.78 -2.29 -0.23
CA ILE A 16 -6.92 -3.28 0.43
C ILE A 16 -7.37 -3.48 1.87
N LEU A 17 -7.73 -2.42 2.60
CA LEU A 17 -8.27 -2.54 3.96
C LEU A 17 -9.54 -3.40 3.98
N ALA A 18 -10.51 -3.11 3.11
CA ALA A 18 -11.76 -3.86 3.02
C ALA A 18 -11.51 -5.35 2.76
N VAL A 19 -10.62 -5.67 1.81
CA VAL A 19 -10.21 -7.05 1.53
C VAL A 19 -9.47 -7.67 2.72
N THR A 20 -8.69 -6.88 3.46
CA THR A 20 -7.90 -7.33 4.62
C THR A 20 -8.78 -7.72 5.81
N ILE A 21 -9.84 -6.96 6.09
CA ILE A 21 -10.75 -7.21 7.23
C ILE A 21 -11.90 -8.15 6.88
N SER A 22 -12.15 -8.39 5.59
CA SER A 22 -13.15 -9.36 5.15
C SER A 22 -12.79 -10.79 5.59
N PRO A 23 -13.79 -11.67 5.81
CA PRO A 23 -13.55 -13.10 5.98
C PRO A 23 -12.64 -13.65 4.88
N ILE A 24 -11.78 -14.62 5.22
CA ILE A 24 -10.79 -15.17 4.29
C ILE A 24 -11.39 -15.71 2.97
N GLN A 25 -12.65 -16.15 3.01
CA GLN A 25 -13.40 -16.66 1.86
C GLN A 25 -13.64 -15.63 0.76
N PHE A 26 -13.64 -14.33 1.08
CA PHE A 26 -13.83 -13.25 0.12
C PHE A 26 -12.53 -12.69 -0.44
N ARG A 27 -11.39 -13.29 -0.08
CA ARG A 27 -10.10 -12.86 -0.61
C ARG A 27 -10.06 -13.14 -2.13
N PRO A 28 -9.74 -12.13 -2.97
CA PRO A 28 -9.48 -12.36 -4.39
C PRO A 28 -8.30 -13.33 -4.55
N VAL A 29 -8.48 -14.37 -5.37
CA VAL A 29 -7.43 -15.33 -5.70
C VAL A 29 -6.95 -15.05 -7.11
N THR A 30 -5.69 -14.66 -7.26
CA THR A 30 -5.12 -14.32 -8.59
C THR A 30 -4.33 -15.46 -9.23
N GLY A 31 -4.13 -16.57 -8.50
CA GLY A 31 -3.26 -17.68 -8.91
C GLY A 31 -1.77 -17.44 -8.62
N GLU A 32 -1.40 -16.22 -8.26
CA GLU A 32 -0.03 -15.84 -7.87
C GLU A 32 0.30 -16.21 -6.42
N PRO A 33 1.60 -16.29 -6.07
CA PRO A 33 2.02 -16.44 -4.69
C PRO A 33 1.46 -15.33 -3.81
N VAL A 34 0.86 -15.71 -2.69
CA VAL A 34 0.24 -14.81 -1.72
C VAL A 34 1.18 -13.70 -1.23
N ASN A 35 2.47 -13.99 -1.08
CA ASN A 35 3.48 -13.00 -0.72
C ASN A 35 3.75 -11.99 -1.82
N LEU A 36 3.67 -12.40 -3.09
CA LEU A 36 3.79 -11.51 -4.23
C LEU A 36 2.60 -10.55 -4.31
N GLU A 37 1.37 -11.06 -4.08
CA GLU A 37 0.17 -10.21 -4.03
C GLU A 37 0.29 -9.12 -2.95
N ARG A 38 0.75 -9.47 -1.74
CA ARG A 38 0.95 -8.53 -0.63
C ARG A 38 1.98 -7.46 -0.97
N LEU A 39 3.11 -7.87 -1.53
CA LEU A 39 4.18 -6.98 -1.95
C LEU A 39 3.69 -6.03 -3.05
N ALA A 40 3.03 -6.56 -4.08
CA ALA A 40 2.50 -5.78 -5.20
C ALA A 40 1.45 -4.76 -4.73
N ALA A 41 0.52 -5.17 -3.85
CA ALA A 41 -0.51 -4.28 -3.33
C ALA A 41 0.08 -3.07 -2.60
N PHE A 42 1.08 -3.29 -1.73
CA PHE A 42 1.73 -2.20 -0.99
C PHE A 42 2.72 -1.41 -1.85
N LEU A 43 3.30 -2.01 -2.90
CA LEU A 43 4.07 -1.29 -3.91
C LEU A 43 3.19 -0.27 -4.64
N VAL A 44 2.00 -0.68 -5.08
CA VAL A 44 1.04 0.21 -5.74
C VAL A 44 0.60 1.33 -4.81
N VAL A 45 0.18 1.03 -3.58
CA VAL A 45 -0.23 2.07 -2.61
C VAL A 45 0.90 3.03 -2.28
N GLY A 46 2.11 2.51 -1.97
CA GLY A 46 3.27 3.33 -1.67
C GLY A 46 3.63 4.27 -2.83
N GLY A 47 3.63 3.74 -4.06
CA GLY A 47 3.88 4.52 -5.27
C GLY A 47 2.85 5.60 -5.52
N LEU A 48 1.56 5.26 -5.41
CA LEU A 48 0.46 6.22 -5.60
C LEU A 48 0.50 7.34 -4.56
N PHE A 49 0.71 7.03 -3.28
CA PHE A 49 0.83 8.05 -2.25
C PHE A 49 2.07 8.93 -2.44
N ALA A 50 3.23 8.36 -2.80
CA ALA A 50 4.44 9.14 -3.05
C ALA A 50 4.27 10.09 -4.27
N LEU A 51 3.56 9.66 -5.31
CA LEU A 51 3.18 10.50 -6.45
C LEU A 51 2.14 11.58 -6.06
N ALA A 52 1.20 11.25 -5.17
CA ALA A 52 0.17 12.17 -4.70
C ALA A 52 0.69 13.23 -3.72
N TYR A 53 1.74 12.91 -2.96
CA TYR A 53 2.35 13.74 -1.91
C TYR A 53 3.89 13.75 -1.98
N PRO A 54 4.50 14.23 -3.08
CA PRO A 54 5.94 14.09 -3.34
C PRO A 54 6.84 14.82 -2.33
N ARG A 55 6.36 15.93 -1.74
CA ARG A 55 7.07 16.66 -0.68
C ARG A 55 7.09 15.93 0.67
N HIS A 56 6.20 14.96 0.88
CA HIS A 56 6.01 14.28 2.17
C HIS A 56 6.29 12.78 2.10
N TRP A 57 7.22 12.36 1.25
CA TRP A 57 7.53 10.93 1.01
C TRP A 57 7.90 10.16 2.29
N LEU A 58 8.56 10.78 3.28
CA LEU A 58 8.84 10.17 4.59
C LEU A 58 7.56 9.92 5.39
N ALA A 59 6.63 10.88 5.42
CA ALA A 59 5.34 10.71 6.09
C ALA A 59 4.50 9.64 5.39
N VAL A 60 4.55 9.58 4.05
CA VAL A 60 3.92 8.52 3.26
C VAL A 60 4.52 7.15 3.60
N LEU A 61 5.84 7.04 3.73
CA LEU A 61 6.50 5.79 4.11
C LEU A 61 6.04 5.32 5.49
N MET A 62 6.05 6.23 6.48
CA MET A 62 5.56 5.93 7.83
C MET A 62 4.09 5.52 7.84
N LEU A 63 3.24 6.22 7.08
CA LEU A 63 1.82 5.89 6.93
C LEU A 63 1.63 4.49 6.36
N THR A 64 2.28 4.19 5.23
CA THR A 64 2.06 2.94 4.49
C THR A 64 2.63 1.73 5.24
N VAL A 65 3.80 1.86 5.88
CA VAL A 65 4.35 0.83 6.77
C VAL A 65 3.49 0.68 8.04
N GLY A 66 3.00 1.78 8.60
CA GLY A 66 2.06 1.76 9.73
C GLY A 66 0.75 1.04 9.38
N CYS A 67 0.20 1.27 8.19
CA CYS A 67 -0.96 0.53 7.67
C CYS A 67 -0.64 -0.96 7.50
N ALA A 68 0.56 -1.34 7.01
CA ALA A 68 0.96 -2.74 6.92
C ALA A 68 0.91 -3.44 8.28
N ALA A 69 1.46 -2.80 9.32
CA ALA A 69 1.44 -3.32 10.69
C ALA A 69 0.01 -3.39 11.25
N LEU A 70 -0.78 -2.33 11.06
CA LEU A 70 -2.17 -2.28 11.50
C LEU A 70 -3.01 -3.38 10.83
N PHE A 71 -2.79 -3.64 9.55
CA PHE A 71 -3.52 -4.65 8.78
C PHE A 71 -3.25 -6.05 9.32
N GLU A 72 -2.00 -6.38 9.65
CA GLU A 72 -1.69 -7.66 10.32
C GLU A 72 -2.33 -7.76 11.71
N LEU A 73 -2.33 -6.66 12.48
CA LEU A 73 -2.96 -6.66 13.79
C LEU A 73 -4.48 -6.89 13.69
N LEU A 74 -5.16 -6.24 12.74
CA LEU A 74 -6.58 -6.43 12.47
C LEU A 74 -6.88 -7.86 11.99
N GLN A 75 -5.97 -8.48 11.25
CA GLN A 75 -6.13 -9.87 10.82
C GLN A 75 -6.14 -10.85 12.00
N ARG A 76 -5.45 -10.56 13.12
CA ARG A 76 -5.47 -11.44 14.32
C ARG A 76 -6.83 -11.55 15.00
N ILE A 77 -7.69 -10.56 14.83
CA ILE A 77 -9.06 -10.56 15.35
C ILE A 77 -10.09 -10.91 14.26
N THR A 78 -9.65 -11.15 13.03
CA THR A 78 -10.52 -11.49 11.90
C THR A 78 -10.73 -13.01 11.83
N PRO A 79 -11.98 -13.51 11.80
CA PRO A 79 -12.25 -14.95 11.74
C PRO A 79 -11.54 -15.65 10.57
N GLY A 80 -10.75 -16.68 10.89
CA GLY A 80 -10.03 -17.48 9.90
C GLY A 80 -8.80 -16.80 9.30
N ARG A 81 -8.33 -15.67 9.86
CA ARG A 81 -7.06 -15.05 9.50
C ARG A 81 -6.11 -15.07 10.69
N HIS A 82 -4.84 -15.34 10.41
CA HIS A 82 -3.76 -15.25 11.38
C HIS A 82 -2.81 -14.18 10.86
N GLY A 83 -2.67 -13.07 11.58
CA GLY A 83 -1.73 -12.03 11.22
C GLY A 83 -0.31 -12.46 11.58
N GLU A 84 0.56 -12.60 10.57
CA GLU A 84 1.92 -13.06 10.73
C GLU A 84 2.95 -11.94 10.54
N PHE A 85 4.03 -11.99 11.32
CA PHE A 85 5.13 -11.04 11.16
C PHE A 85 5.79 -11.17 9.77
N HIS A 86 5.80 -12.37 9.21
CA HIS A 86 6.29 -12.62 7.86
C HIS A 86 5.48 -11.84 6.80
N ASP A 87 4.16 -11.80 6.93
CA ASP A 87 3.27 -11.09 6.01
C ASP A 87 3.48 -9.58 6.06
N PHE A 88 3.70 -9.04 7.27
CA PHE A 88 4.09 -7.65 7.47
C PHE A 88 5.36 -7.29 6.69
N LEU A 89 6.38 -8.16 6.66
CA LEU A 89 7.64 -7.88 5.96
C LEU A 89 7.42 -7.68 4.46
N PHE A 90 6.58 -8.49 3.81
CA PHE A 90 6.27 -8.32 2.39
C PHE A 90 5.50 -7.03 2.12
N LYS A 91 4.53 -6.69 2.97
CA LYS A 91 3.79 -5.42 2.87
C LYS A 91 4.71 -4.21 3.09
N ALA A 92 5.58 -4.26 4.09
CA ALA A 92 6.53 -3.18 4.40
C ALA A 92 7.59 -3.01 3.30
N ALA A 93 8.13 -4.11 2.76
CA ALA A 93 9.05 -4.08 1.63
C ALA A 93 8.38 -3.50 0.38
N GLY A 94 7.16 -3.94 0.06
CA GLY A 94 6.34 -3.39 -1.02
C GLY A 94 6.14 -1.88 -0.85
N ALA A 95 5.73 -1.44 0.35
CA ALA A 95 5.54 -0.02 0.66
C ALA A 95 6.82 0.80 0.45
N ALA A 96 7.96 0.34 0.98
CA ALA A 96 9.24 1.02 0.85
C ALA A 96 9.68 1.16 -0.62
N ILE A 97 9.60 0.06 -1.39
CA ILE A 97 9.93 0.05 -2.83
C ILE A 97 8.97 0.98 -3.59
N GLY A 98 7.67 0.87 -3.34
CA GLY A 98 6.64 1.70 -3.95
C GLY A 98 6.89 3.18 -3.71
N VAL A 99 7.15 3.58 -2.47
CA VAL A 99 7.47 4.97 -2.12
C VAL A 99 8.74 5.45 -2.80
N ALA A 100 9.80 4.65 -2.81
CA ALA A 100 11.05 5.00 -3.48
C ALA A 100 10.86 5.22 -4.98
N VAL A 101 10.11 4.33 -5.65
CA VAL A 101 9.78 4.44 -7.08
C VAL A 101 8.88 5.65 -7.33
N GLY A 102 7.79 5.81 -6.59
CA GLY A 102 6.85 6.92 -6.76
C GLY A 102 7.51 8.28 -6.50
N HIS A 103 8.38 8.37 -5.49
CA HIS A 103 9.16 9.58 -5.21
C HIS A 103 10.12 9.89 -6.36
N SER A 104 10.82 8.88 -6.87
CA SER A 104 11.73 9.04 -8.02
C SER A 104 10.99 9.51 -9.26
N LEU A 105 9.83 8.91 -9.57
CA LEU A 105 8.98 9.28 -10.69
C LEU A 105 8.41 10.70 -10.55
N SER A 106 8.11 11.14 -9.33
CA SER A 106 7.60 12.50 -9.09
C SER A 106 8.57 13.62 -9.50
N ARG A 107 9.87 13.30 -9.62
CA ARG A 107 10.91 14.23 -10.08
C ARG A 107 10.93 14.41 -11.60
N LEU A 108 10.28 13.51 -12.35
CA LEU A 108 10.20 13.59 -13.80
C LEU A 108 9.23 14.71 -14.23
N ARG A 109 9.54 15.39 -15.35
CA ARG A 109 8.74 16.50 -15.91
C ARG A 109 7.21 16.28 -15.93
N PRO A 110 6.65 15.12 -16.34
CA PRO A 110 5.20 14.92 -16.38
C PRO A 110 4.53 14.92 -15.00
N PHE A 111 5.27 14.65 -13.93
CA PHE A 111 4.78 14.63 -12.55
C PHE A 111 5.34 15.77 -11.70
N ARG A 112 6.18 16.63 -12.28
CA ARG A 112 6.79 17.77 -11.60
C ARG A 112 5.70 18.75 -11.22
N GLN A 113 5.21 18.63 -9.99
CA GLN A 113 4.29 19.57 -9.39
C GLN A 113 5.09 20.85 -9.14
N ILE A 114 5.05 21.77 -10.10
CA ILE A 114 5.54 23.14 -9.93
C ILE A 114 4.63 23.75 -8.86
N GLU A 115 5.15 23.91 -7.65
CA GLU A 115 4.64 24.85 -6.64
C GLU A 115 5.73 25.88 -6.41
#